data_AF-A0A2I2FD95-F1
#
_entry.id   AF-A0A2I2FD95-F1
#
_cell.length_a   1.000
_cell.length_b   1.000
_cell.length_c   1.000
_cell.angle_alpha   90.00
_cell.angle_beta   90.00
_cell.angle_gamma   90.00
#
_symmetry.space_group_name_H-M   'P 1'
#
loop_
_entity.id
_entity.type
_entity.pdbx_description
1 polymer ?
#
loop_
_entity_poly.entity_id
_entity_poly.type
_entity_poly.pdbx_seq_one_letter_code
_entity_poly.pdbx_strand_id
1 'polypeptide(L)'
;MDGFNVAQAPPEYLAVKPIADLFVVGMGIGWVINYVGMVYKSFKDQTYGMAIMPLCCNIAWEVVYGIIYPSKSLVEQSVFLAGLTLNFGVMYAAIRFAPNEWTHAPVVMRHLPLIFCLSMLGFLTGHLALAAEIGHSLAYSWGAVVCQLLLSIGGLCQLLCRGSTRGASYTLWLSRFLGSSCTVVFAGLRWKYWNSAFGWLNSPLVLWSLGTFLLVDGSYGVCFWYVRRYEKSLEEPSKKSM
;
A
#
# COMPACT_ATOMS: atom_id res chain seq x y z
N MET A 1 3.25 6.09 17.64
CA MET A 1 4.34 6.71 16.91
C MET A 1 4.34 8.16 17.26
N ASP A 2 4.86 8.45 18.44
CA ASP A 2 5.14 9.81 18.90
C ASP A 2 6.46 10.28 18.29
N GLY A 3 6.61 10.08 16.98
CA GLY A 3 7.85 10.42 16.32
C GLY A 3 8.13 11.89 16.26
N PHE A 4 7.05 12.66 16.25
CA PHE A 4 7.07 14.10 16.22
C PHE A 4 6.08 14.52 17.30
N ASN A 5 6.60 14.84 18.48
CA ASN A 5 5.78 15.27 19.60
C ASN A 5 5.04 16.55 19.18
N VAL A 6 3.72 16.46 18.99
CA VAL A 6 2.89 17.60 18.53
C VAL A 6 2.96 18.77 19.51
N ALA A 7 3.33 18.53 20.79
CA ALA A 7 3.60 19.61 21.74
C ALA A 7 4.80 20.48 21.36
N GLN A 8 5.69 20.00 20.49
CA GLN A 8 6.82 20.73 19.93
C GLN A 8 6.49 21.36 18.55
N ALA A 9 5.24 21.25 18.09
CA ALA A 9 4.86 21.80 16.80
C ALA A 9 4.82 23.33 16.86
N PRO A 10 5.36 24.02 15.84
CA PRO A 10 5.36 25.48 15.80
C PRO A 10 3.93 26.03 15.58
N PRO A 11 3.62 27.26 16.06
CA PRO A 11 2.28 27.85 15.93
C PRO A 11 1.74 27.88 14.50
N GLU A 12 2.62 28.05 13.51
CA GLU A 12 2.28 28.07 12.09
C GLU A 12 1.75 26.70 11.62
N TYR A 13 2.30 25.59 12.13
CA TYR A 13 1.76 24.26 11.85
C TYR A 13 0.43 24.03 12.57
N LEU A 14 0.30 24.49 13.82
CA LEU A 14 -0.95 24.37 14.57
C LEU A 14 -2.12 25.04 13.86
N ALA A 15 -1.88 26.17 13.17
CA ALA A 15 -2.88 26.86 12.36
C ALA A 15 -3.41 26.02 11.18
N VAL A 16 -2.56 25.18 10.57
CA VAL A 16 -2.94 24.31 9.43
C VAL A 16 -3.21 22.86 9.85
N LYS A 17 -3.04 22.52 11.13
CA LYS A 17 -3.21 21.17 11.65
C LYS A 17 -4.60 20.57 11.33
N PRO A 18 -5.73 21.28 11.43
CA PRO A 18 -7.04 20.71 11.06
C PRO A 18 -7.10 20.25 9.60
N ILE A 19 -6.42 20.96 8.70
CA ILE A 19 -6.32 20.57 7.29
C ILE A 19 -5.45 19.32 7.15
N ALA A 20 -4.29 19.29 7.83
CA ALA A 20 -3.44 18.10 7.84
C ALA A 20 -4.18 16.86 8.38
N ASP A 21 -4.93 17.00 9.47
CA ASP A 21 -5.73 15.93 10.08
C ASP A 21 -6.82 15.43 9.12
N LEU A 22 -7.50 16.32 8.37
CA LEU A 22 -8.47 15.94 7.34
C LEU A 22 -7.84 15.03 6.28
N PHE A 23 -6.63 15.36 5.82
CA PHE A 23 -5.90 14.52 4.86
C PHE A 23 -5.40 13.21 5.49
N VAL A 24 -5.05 13.18 6.78
CA VAL A 24 -4.75 11.93 7.49
C VAL A 24 -5.99 11.02 7.53
N VAL A 25 -7.18 11.57 7.79
CA VAL A 25 -8.44 10.82 7.73
C VAL A 25 -8.72 10.33 6.30
N GLY A 26 -8.54 11.19 5.30
CA GLY A 26 -8.69 10.83 3.88
C GLY A 26 -7.76 9.68 3.46
N MET A 27 -6.50 9.71 3.90
CA MET A 27 -5.55 8.60 3.74
C MET A 27 -6.13 7.31 4.36
N GLY A 28 -6.57 7.35 5.62
CA GLY A 28 -7.13 6.18 6.31
C GLY A 28 -8.34 5.58 5.57
N ILE A 29 -9.30 6.41 5.17
CA ILE A 29 -10.48 5.98 4.42
C ILE A 29 -10.09 5.32 3.09
N GLY A 30 -9.18 5.93 2.33
CA GLY A 30 -8.73 5.40 1.04
C GLY A 30 -8.10 4.01 1.16
N TRP A 31 -7.25 3.80 2.17
CA TRP A 31 -6.61 2.52 2.45
C TRP A 31 -7.58 1.46 2.99
N VAL A 32 -8.53 1.83 3.87
CA VAL A 32 -9.55 0.89 4.35
C VAL A 32 -10.42 0.41 3.20
N ILE A 33 -10.89 1.31 2.33
CA ILE A 33 -11.64 0.95 1.12
C ILE A 33 -10.80 0.02 0.23
N ASN A 34 -9.51 0.32 0.07
CA ASN A 34 -8.61 -0.48 -0.74
C ASN A 34 -8.47 -1.90 -0.17
N TYR A 35 -8.19 -2.05 1.12
CA TYR A 35 -8.00 -3.35 1.76
C TYR A 35 -9.27 -4.20 1.75
N VAL A 36 -10.41 -3.64 2.18
CA VAL A 36 -11.70 -4.34 2.15
C VAL A 36 -12.05 -4.75 0.72
N GLY A 37 -11.87 -3.82 -0.23
CA GLY A 37 -12.09 -4.10 -1.63
C GLY A 37 -11.17 -5.19 -2.17
N MET A 38 -9.89 -5.21 -1.78
CA MET A 38 -8.93 -6.22 -2.24
C MET A 38 -9.34 -7.60 -1.77
N VAL A 39 -9.74 -7.75 -0.51
CA VAL A 39 -10.29 -9.01 0.00
C VAL A 39 -11.53 -9.40 -0.81
N TYR A 40 -12.53 -8.53 -0.87
CA TYR A 40 -13.78 -8.80 -1.61
C TYR A 40 -13.52 -9.21 -3.06
N LYS A 41 -12.69 -8.44 -3.77
CA LYS A 41 -12.40 -8.66 -5.19
C LYS A 41 -11.57 -9.92 -5.42
N SER A 42 -10.63 -10.23 -4.53
CA SER A 42 -9.85 -11.47 -4.57
C SER A 42 -10.73 -12.71 -4.47
N PHE A 43 -11.71 -12.70 -3.56
CA PHE A 43 -12.68 -13.80 -3.43
C PHE A 43 -13.67 -13.85 -4.59
N LYS A 44 -14.19 -12.70 -5.02
CA LYS A 44 -15.13 -12.61 -6.14
C LYS A 44 -14.54 -13.13 -7.45
N ASP A 45 -13.31 -12.74 -7.74
CA ASP A 45 -12.63 -13.10 -8.98
C ASP A 45 -11.77 -14.36 -8.84
N GLN A 46 -11.73 -14.97 -7.65
CA GLN A 46 -10.91 -16.14 -7.31
C GLN A 46 -9.43 -15.99 -7.72
N THR A 47 -8.82 -14.88 -7.32
CA THR A 47 -7.43 -14.49 -7.61
C THR A 47 -6.87 -13.67 -6.47
N TYR A 48 -5.63 -13.17 -6.59
CA TYR A 48 -5.03 -12.26 -5.62
C TYR A 48 -5.05 -10.80 -6.09
N GLY A 49 -5.43 -9.90 -5.16
CA GLY A 49 -5.51 -8.46 -5.39
C GLY A 49 -4.20 -7.69 -5.22
N MET A 50 -3.20 -8.26 -4.54
CA MET A 50 -1.92 -7.63 -4.28
C MET A 50 -0.76 -8.62 -4.47
N ALA A 51 0.33 -8.15 -5.07
CA ALA A 51 1.51 -8.98 -5.30
C ALA A 51 2.14 -9.44 -3.98
N ILE A 52 2.85 -10.57 -4.02
CA ILE A 52 3.40 -11.24 -2.84
C ILE A 52 4.36 -10.33 -2.06
N MET A 53 5.37 -9.76 -2.72
CA MET A 53 6.41 -8.97 -2.04
C MET A 53 5.85 -7.69 -1.39
N PRO A 54 5.01 -6.87 -2.06
CA PRO A 54 4.38 -5.73 -1.42
C PRO A 54 3.53 -6.11 -0.20
N LEU A 55 2.78 -7.22 -0.28
CA LEU A 55 1.95 -7.67 0.84
C LEU A 55 2.80 -8.10 2.03
N CYS A 56 3.90 -8.81 1.80
CA CYS A 56 4.84 -9.19 2.87
C CYS A 56 5.46 -7.97 3.53
N CYS A 57 5.87 -6.98 2.73
CA CYS A 57 6.44 -5.72 3.24
C CYS A 57 5.42 -4.94 4.07
N ASN A 58 4.17 -4.82 3.61
CA ASN A 58 3.09 -4.16 4.35
C ASN A 58 2.80 -4.83 5.69
N ILE A 59 2.64 -6.16 5.70
CA ILE A 59 2.40 -6.90 6.94
C ILE A 59 3.56 -6.69 7.92
N ALA A 60 4.80 -6.81 7.44
CA ALA A 60 5.99 -6.58 8.26
C ALA A 60 6.03 -5.15 8.84
N TRP A 61 5.71 -4.15 8.02
CA TRP A 61 5.63 -2.76 8.43
C TRP A 61 4.54 -2.54 9.50
N GLU A 62 3.34 -3.08 9.30
CA GLU A 62 2.25 -2.98 10.28
C GLU A 62 2.56 -3.72 11.58
N VAL A 63 3.29 -4.84 11.54
CA VAL A 63 3.75 -5.54 12.76
C VAL A 63 4.79 -4.69 13.50
N VAL A 64 5.83 -4.20 12.81
CA VAL A 64 6.90 -3.44 13.46
C VAL A 64 6.37 -2.13 14.06
N TYR A 65 5.59 -1.36 13.31
CA TYR A 65 5.17 -0.03 13.74
C TYR A 65 3.77 0.02 14.37
N GLY A 66 2.98 -1.05 14.25
CA GLY A 66 1.67 -1.19 14.90
C GLY A 66 1.70 -2.00 16.20
N ILE A 67 2.62 -2.96 16.33
CA ILE A 67 2.69 -3.87 17.49
C ILE A 67 3.99 -3.67 18.30
N ILE A 68 5.16 -3.66 17.65
CA ILE A 68 6.46 -3.58 18.35
C ILE A 68 6.76 -2.16 18.82
N TYR A 69 6.53 -1.17 17.96
CA TYR A 69 6.67 0.26 18.26
C TYR A 69 5.32 1.00 18.11
N PRO A 70 4.31 0.61 18.89
CA PRO A 70 2.92 0.99 18.66
C PRO A 70 2.68 2.49 18.83
N SER A 71 1.52 2.95 18.36
CA SER A 71 1.03 4.27 18.71
C SER A 71 0.45 4.38 20.09
N LYS A 72 0.75 5.50 20.76
CA LYS A 72 0.11 5.86 22.04
C LYS A 72 -1.33 6.29 21.82
N SER A 73 -1.67 6.73 20.60
CA SER A 73 -3.04 6.96 20.18
C SER A 73 -3.75 5.63 19.95
N LEU A 74 -4.75 5.32 20.79
CA LEU A 74 -5.59 4.14 20.65
C LEU A 74 -6.30 4.08 19.30
N VAL A 75 -6.67 5.24 18.75
CA VAL A 75 -7.33 5.32 17.44
C VAL A 75 -6.36 4.89 16.34
N GLU A 76 -5.15 5.44 16.32
CA GLU A 76 -4.14 5.05 15.33
C GLU A 76 -3.81 3.57 15.47
N GLN A 77 -3.57 3.08 16.70
CA GLN A 77 -3.29 1.66 16.95
C GLN A 77 -4.44 0.76 16.44
N SER A 78 -5.69 1.15 16.65
CA SER A 78 -6.85 0.39 16.16
C SER A 78 -6.89 0.32 14.64
N VAL A 79 -6.55 1.42 13.95
CA VAL A 79 -6.45 1.46 12.49
C VAL A 79 -5.34 0.55 11.98
N PHE A 80 -4.17 0.53 12.63
CA PHE A 80 -3.08 -0.39 12.29
C PHE A 80 -3.49 -1.86 12.43
N LEU A 81 -4.11 -2.23 13.55
CA LEU A 81 -4.54 -3.60 13.78
C LEU A 81 -5.64 -4.04 12.80
N ALA A 82 -6.54 -3.12 12.44
CA ALA A 82 -7.54 -3.37 11.39
C ALA A 82 -6.88 -3.57 10.02
N GLY A 83 -5.91 -2.73 9.64
CA GLY A 83 -5.11 -2.88 8.42
C GLY A 83 -4.41 -4.24 8.36
N LEU A 84 -3.73 -4.61 9.45
CA LEU A 84 -3.03 -5.89 9.60
C LEU A 84 -3.97 -7.08 9.46
N THR A 85 -5.14 -7.01 10.08
CA THR A 85 -6.16 -8.06 9.97
C THR A 85 -6.64 -8.21 8.52
N LEU A 86 -6.88 -7.10 7.82
CA LEU A 86 -7.29 -7.14 6.41
C LEU A 86 -6.17 -7.67 5.51
N ASN A 87 -4.91 -7.32 5.76
CA ASN A 87 -3.77 -7.86 5.01
C ASN A 87 -3.65 -9.38 5.15
N PHE A 88 -3.91 -9.94 6.33
CA PHE A 88 -4.00 -11.40 6.48
C PHE A 88 -5.14 -12.00 5.65
N GLY A 89 -6.26 -11.29 5.52
CA GLY A 89 -7.34 -11.67 4.59
C GLY A 89 -6.90 -11.67 3.12
N VAL A 90 -6.13 -10.66 2.68
CA VAL A 90 -5.57 -10.60 1.32
C VAL A 90 -4.57 -11.73 1.09
N MET A 91 -3.72 -12.01 2.07
CA MET A 91 -2.73 -13.09 2.01
C MET A 91 -3.40 -14.45 1.93
N TYR A 92 -4.44 -14.67 2.75
CA TYR A 92 -5.22 -15.90 2.71
C TYR A 92 -5.87 -16.10 1.34
N ALA A 93 -6.45 -15.06 0.74
CA ALA A 93 -7.00 -15.14 -0.61
C ALA A 93 -5.92 -15.50 -1.63
N ALA A 94 -4.73 -14.91 -1.54
CA ALA A 94 -3.62 -15.23 -2.44
C ALA A 94 -3.16 -16.69 -2.34
N ILE A 95 -3.07 -17.23 -1.12
CA ILE A 95 -2.75 -18.64 -0.88
C ILE A 95 -3.87 -19.55 -1.42
N ARG A 96 -5.11 -19.25 -1.07
CA ARG A 96 -6.28 -20.05 -1.44
C ARG A 96 -6.47 -20.16 -2.96
N PHE A 97 -6.29 -19.05 -3.66
CA PHE A 97 -6.48 -18.97 -5.11
C PHE A 97 -5.18 -19.14 -5.90
N ALA A 98 -4.09 -19.53 -5.26
CA ALA A 98 -2.82 -19.78 -5.94
C ALA A 98 -2.94 -20.77 -7.12
N PRO A 99 -3.73 -21.86 -7.04
CA PRO A 99 -3.90 -22.78 -8.16
C PRO A 99 -4.53 -22.17 -9.41
N ASN A 100 -5.23 -21.05 -9.29
CA ASN A 100 -5.85 -20.37 -10.43
C ASN A 100 -4.87 -19.44 -11.17
N GLU A 101 -3.74 -19.12 -10.56
CA GLU A 101 -2.81 -18.09 -11.06
C GLU A 101 -1.40 -18.64 -11.30
N TRP A 102 -0.94 -19.61 -10.50
CA TRP A 102 0.44 -20.07 -10.48
C TRP A 102 0.65 -21.45 -11.14
N THR A 103 -0.26 -21.88 -12.01
CA THR A 103 -0.13 -23.17 -12.75
C THR A 103 1.15 -23.24 -13.59
N HIS A 104 1.62 -22.09 -14.08
CA HIS A 104 2.87 -21.94 -14.82
C HIS A 104 4.13 -22.07 -13.94
N ALA A 105 4.01 -21.98 -12.60
CA ALA A 105 5.11 -22.07 -11.64
C ALA A 105 4.74 -22.99 -10.46
N PRO A 106 4.77 -24.33 -10.65
CA PRO A 106 4.28 -25.30 -9.65
C PRO A 106 4.97 -25.21 -8.28
N VAL A 107 6.26 -24.83 -8.24
CA VAL A 107 7.00 -24.65 -6.99
C VAL A 107 6.42 -23.48 -6.19
N VAL A 108 6.14 -22.34 -6.85
CA VAL A 108 5.54 -21.17 -6.20
C VAL A 108 4.14 -21.53 -5.69
N MET A 109 3.32 -22.15 -6.54
CA MET A 109 1.96 -22.56 -6.19
C MET A 109 1.90 -23.44 -4.93
N ARG A 110 2.79 -24.44 -4.82
CA ARG A 110 2.80 -25.40 -3.70
C ARG A 110 3.39 -24.83 -2.42
N HIS A 111 4.37 -23.93 -2.54
CA HIS A 111 5.11 -23.38 -1.40
C HIS A 111 4.74 -21.94 -1.08
N LEU A 112 3.62 -21.43 -1.60
CA LEU A 112 3.24 -20.03 -1.40
C LEU A 112 3.14 -19.62 0.07
N PRO A 113 2.59 -20.43 1.01
CA PRO A 113 2.63 -20.11 2.44
C PRO A 113 4.05 -19.95 3.00
N LEU A 114 4.98 -20.79 2.56
CA LEU A 114 6.39 -20.71 2.97
C LEU A 114 7.06 -19.47 2.38
N ILE A 115 6.77 -19.14 1.11
CA ILE A 115 7.26 -17.92 0.47
C ILE A 115 6.77 -16.68 1.22
N PHE A 116 5.49 -16.63 1.60
CA PHE A 116 4.96 -15.56 2.44
C PHE A 116 5.70 -15.48 3.78
N CYS A 117 5.86 -16.61 4.49
CA CYS A 117 6.54 -16.65 5.78
C CYS A 117 7.99 -16.12 5.70
N LEU A 118 8.79 -16.64 4.77
CA LEU A 118 10.19 -16.24 4.60
C LEU A 118 10.32 -14.79 4.15
N SER A 119 9.48 -14.34 3.21
CA SER A 119 9.51 -12.96 2.72
C SER A 119 9.07 -11.97 3.80
N MET A 120 8.03 -12.30 4.57
CA MET A 120 7.61 -11.51 5.73
C MET A 120 8.71 -11.43 6.78
N LEU A 121 9.40 -12.53 7.10
CA LEU A 121 10.52 -12.52 8.04
C LEU A 121 11.67 -11.63 7.55
N GLY A 122 11.98 -11.69 6.26
CA GLY A 122 12.97 -10.80 5.62
C GLY A 122 12.59 -9.32 5.75
N PHE A 123 11.35 -8.95 5.44
CA PHE A 123 10.91 -7.56 5.60
C PHE A 123 10.80 -7.14 7.06
N LEU A 124 10.38 -8.05 7.96
CA LEU A 124 10.26 -7.78 9.40
C LEU A 124 11.63 -7.42 9.97
N THR A 125 12.64 -8.24 9.70
CA THR A 125 14.01 -7.98 10.13
C THR A 125 14.57 -6.72 9.47
N GLY A 126 14.24 -6.44 8.20
CA GLY A 126 14.58 -5.19 7.52
C GLY A 126 13.98 -3.94 8.18
N HIS A 127 12.69 -3.95 8.53
CA HIS A 127 12.04 -2.83 9.22
C HIS A 127 12.55 -2.65 10.66
N LEU A 128 12.89 -3.74 11.36
CA LEU A 128 13.53 -3.66 12.68
C LEU A 128 14.94 -3.06 12.59
N ALA A 129 15.73 -3.49 11.59
CA ALA A 129 17.06 -2.91 11.34
C ALA A 129 16.96 -1.42 11.00
N LEU A 130 15.99 -1.03 10.15
CA LEU A 130 15.74 0.37 9.84
C LEU A 130 15.35 1.17 11.09
N ALA A 131 14.47 0.62 11.95
CA ALA A 131 14.09 1.26 13.21
C ALA A 131 15.27 1.42 14.17
N ALA A 132 16.19 0.46 14.21
CA ALA A 132 17.41 0.55 15.02
C ALA A 132 18.39 1.61 14.48
N GLU A 133 18.49 1.76 13.16
CA GLU A 133 19.44 2.68 12.51
C GLU A 133 19.01 4.14 12.61
N ILE A 134 17.76 4.46 12.23
CA ILE A 134 17.30 5.85 12.09
C ILE A 134 16.22 6.24 13.10
N GLY A 135 15.97 5.36 14.08
CA GLY A 135 14.90 5.51 15.07
C GLY A 135 13.53 5.11 14.51
N HIS A 136 12.72 4.45 15.36
CA HIS A 136 11.41 3.89 15.01
C HIS A 136 10.46 4.89 14.33
N SER A 137 10.56 6.15 14.69
CA SER A 137 9.71 7.25 14.22
C SER A 137 9.95 7.66 12.77
N LEU A 138 11.22 7.82 12.42
CA LEU A 138 11.62 8.14 11.05
C LEU A 138 11.56 6.88 10.17
N ALA A 139 11.95 5.74 10.74
CA ALA A 139 11.84 4.42 10.10
C ALA A 139 10.41 4.05 9.73
N TYR A 140 9.43 4.41 10.54
CA TYR A 140 8.02 4.26 10.18
C TYR A 140 7.67 4.96 8.86
N SER A 141 8.05 6.23 8.74
CA SER A 141 7.71 7.06 7.59
C SER A 141 8.46 6.58 6.34
N TRP A 142 9.74 6.22 6.47
CA TRP A 142 10.50 5.59 5.40
C TRP A 142 9.99 4.22 5.01
N GLY A 143 9.57 3.41 5.99
CA GLY A 143 8.94 2.13 5.76
C GLY A 143 7.67 2.27 4.93
N ALA A 144 6.85 3.30 5.19
CA ALA A 144 5.67 3.60 4.39
C ALA A 144 6.04 3.96 2.94
N VAL A 145 7.14 4.70 2.72
CA VAL A 145 7.65 5.01 1.39
C VAL A 145 8.07 3.73 0.65
N VAL A 146 8.80 2.83 1.31
CA VAL A 146 9.21 1.53 0.74
C VAL A 146 7.99 0.68 0.37
N CYS A 147 7.02 0.57 1.29
CA CYS A 147 5.74 -0.09 1.06
C CYS A 147 5.01 0.49 -0.15
N GLN A 148 4.90 1.83 -0.24
CA GLN A 148 4.22 2.50 -1.34
C GLN A 148 4.88 2.21 -2.70
N LEU A 149 6.20 2.25 -2.77
CA LEU A 149 6.94 1.95 -4.00
C LEU A 149 6.72 0.51 -4.45
N LEU A 150 6.83 -0.45 -3.52
CA LEU A 150 6.56 -1.85 -3.79
C LEU A 150 5.12 -2.06 -4.25
N LEU A 151 4.14 -1.42 -3.62
CA LEU A 151 2.73 -1.52 -4.00
C LEU A 151 2.47 -0.96 -5.40
N SER A 152 3.07 0.19 -5.71
CA SER A 152 2.88 0.86 -7.01
C SER A 152 3.49 0.01 -8.12
N ILE A 153 4.78 -0.34 -7.99
CA ILE A 153 5.52 -1.12 -9.00
C ILE A 153 4.96 -2.53 -9.11
N GLY A 154 4.77 -3.20 -7.97
CA GLY A 154 4.24 -4.55 -7.91
C GLY A 154 2.83 -4.64 -8.46
N GLY A 155 1.97 -3.65 -8.20
CA GLY A 155 0.63 -3.56 -8.76
C GLY A 155 0.65 -3.45 -10.28
N LEU A 156 1.47 -2.54 -10.84
CA LEU A 156 1.60 -2.38 -12.28
C LEU A 156 2.14 -3.66 -12.95
N CYS A 157 3.22 -4.23 -12.42
CA CYS A 157 3.79 -5.47 -12.92
C CYS A 157 2.78 -6.61 -12.87
N GLN A 158 2.03 -6.76 -11.77
CA GLN A 158 1.00 -7.79 -11.66
C GLN A 158 -0.09 -7.62 -12.71
N LEU A 159 -0.58 -6.40 -12.94
CA LEU A 159 -1.60 -6.14 -13.95
C LEU A 159 -1.10 -6.52 -15.35
N LEU A 160 0.12 -6.10 -15.70
CA LEU A 160 0.71 -6.35 -17.02
C LEU A 160 1.03 -7.82 -17.23
N CYS A 161 1.64 -8.49 -16.26
CA CYS A 161 2.00 -9.92 -16.36
C CYS A 161 0.77 -10.82 -16.35
N ARG A 162 -0.28 -10.48 -15.59
CA ARG A 162 -1.54 -11.23 -15.60
C ARG A 162 -2.29 -11.03 -16.91
N GLY A 163 -2.19 -9.85 -17.53
CA GLY A 163 -2.91 -9.53 -18.76
C GLY A 163 -4.44 -9.54 -18.59
N SER A 164 -4.94 -9.43 -17.37
CA SER A 164 -6.37 -9.42 -17.05
C SER A 164 -6.70 -8.48 -15.90
N THR A 165 -7.90 -7.91 -15.92
CA THR A 165 -8.40 -7.04 -14.85
C THR A 165 -8.90 -7.80 -13.60
N ARG A 166 -8.90 -9.14 -13.61
CA ARG A 166 -9.23 -9.96 -12.42
C ARG A 166 -8.38 -9.56 -11.22
N GLY A 167 -9.02 -9.43 -10.05
CA GLY A 167 -8.39 -9.01 -8.80
C GLY A 167 -8.15 -7.51 -8.70
N ALA A 168 -8.48 -6.74 -9.75
CA ALA A 168 -8.31 -5.29 -9.81
C ALA A 168 -9.65 -4.58 -10.11
N SER A 169 -9.73 -3.29 -9.79
CA SER A 169 -10.85 -2.43 -10.18
C SER A 169 -10.47 -0.96 -10.08
N TYR A 170 -11.23 -0.08 -10.74
CA TYR A 170 -11.06 1.36 -10.59
C TYR A 170 -11.24 1.82 -9.15
N THR A 171 -12.17 1.21 -8.39
CA THR A 171 -12.35 1.53 -6.96
C THR A 171 -11.08 1.24 -6.17
N LEU A 172 -10.45 0.08 -6.39
CA LEU A 172 -9.20 -0.29 -5.71
C LEU A 172 -8.06 0.67 -6.05
N TRP A 173 -7.88 0.96 -7.32
CA TRP A 173 -6.83 1.85 -7.76
C TRP A 173 -7.05 3.29 -7.28
N LEU A 174 -8.24 3.85 -7.48
CA LEU A 174 -8.56 5.23 -7.08
C LEU A 174 -8.49 5.42 -5.57
N SER A 175 -9.02 4.48 -4.77
CA SER A 175 -9.01 4.63 -3.31
C SER A 175 -7.58 4.62 -2.77
N ARG A 176 -6.71 3.76 -3.31
CA ARG A 176 -5.28 3.70 -2.96
C ARG A 176 -4.54 4.95 -3.43
N PHE A 177 -4.75 5.36 -4.68
CA PHE A 177 -4.07 6.52 -5.26
C PHE A 177 -4.45 7.82 -4.55
N LEU A 178 -5.75 8.03 -4.29
CA LEU A 178 -6.23 9.21 -3.56
C LEU A 178 -5.81 9.18 -2.09
N GLY A 179 -5.87 8.01 -1.43
CA GLY A 179 -5.40 7.86 -0.05
C GLY A 179 -3.90 8.17 0.09
N SER A 180 -3.09 7.68 -0.85
CA SER A 180 -1.66 7.97 -0.92
C SER A 180 -1.38 9.44 -1.25
N SER A 181 -2.18 10.04 -2.14
CA SER A 181 -2.11 11.48 -2.44
C SER A 181 -2.42 12.35 -1.22
N CYS A 182 -3.36 11.92 -0.37
CA CYS A 182 -3.61 12.61 0.90
C CYS A 182 -2.38 12.59 1.81
N THR A 183 -1.61 11.50 1.79
CA THR A 183 -0.33 11.39 2.49
C THR A 183 0.66 12.45 2.04
N VAL A 184 0.78 12.62 0.72
CA VAL A 184 1.64 13.66 0.13
C VAL A 184 1.22 15.05 0.59
N VAL A 185 -0.08 15.34 0.64
CA VAL A 185 -0.58 16.66 1.05
C VAL A 185 -0.26 16.97 2.52
N PHE A 186 -0.62 16.08 3.46
CA PHE A 186 -0.32 16.36 4.86
C PHE A 186 1.19 16.34 5.15
N ALA A 187 1.97 15.51 4.44
CA ALA A 187 3.43 15.50 4.52
C ALA A 187 4.02 16.83 4.00
N GLY A 188 3.49 17.37 2.90
CA GLY A 188 3.87 18.68 2.38
C GLY A 188 3.55 19.82 3.35
N LEU A 189 2.40 19.78 4.03
CA LEU A 189 2.07 20.72 5.10
C LEU A 189 3.05 20.62 6.27
N ARG A 190 3.40 19.41 6.70
CA ARG A 190 4.40 19.18 7.75
C ARG A 190 5.78 19.70 7.34
N TRP A 191 6.22 19.43 6.12
CA TRP A 191 7.50 19.95 5.60
C TRP A 191 7.53 21.49 5.57
N LYS A 192 6.46 22.12 5.09
CA LYS A 192 6.37 23.57 4.91
C LYS A 192 6.26 24.33 6.23
N TYR A 193 5.42 23.85 7.15
CA TYR A 193 5.08 24.57 8.39
C TYR A 193 5.78 24.01 9.63
N TRP A 194 6.42 22.83 9.55
CA TRP A 194 7.19 22.22 10.63
C TRP A 194 8.51 21.63 10.12
N ASN A 195 9.28 22.45 9.42
CA ASN A 195 10.49 22.04 8.72
C ASN A 195 11.57 21.45 9.65
N SER A 196 11.70 21.92 10.89
CA SER A 196 12.70 21.42 11.85
C SER A 196 12.57 19.92 12.13
N ALA A 197 11.35 19.38 12.11
CA ALA A 197 11.08 17.96 12.30
C ALA A 197 10.95 17.18 10.97
N PHE A 198 10.45 17.85 9.92
CA PHE A 198 10.06 17.22 8.65
C PHE A 198 10.90 17.64 7.45
N GLY A 199 12.05 18.30 7.66
CA GLY A 199 12.95 18.76 6.61
C GLY A 199 13.46 17.64 5.70
N TRP A 200 13.57 16.42 6.24
CA TRP A 200 13.97 15.21 5.52
C TRP A 200 13.03 14.83 4.35
N LEU A 201 11.79 15.33 4.35
CA LEU A 201 10.84 15.12 3.24
C LEU A 201 11.30 15.79 1.94
N ASN A 202 12.20 16.77 2.00
CA ASN A 202 12.82 17.39 0.83
C ASN A 202 14.11 16.69 0.38
N SER A 203 14.41 15.51 0.93
CA SER A 203 15.56 14.73 0.47
C SER A 203 15.33 14.20 -0.96
N PRO A 204 16.39 14.09 -1.78
CA PRO A 204 16.28 13.60 -3.16
C PRO A 204 15.57 12.25 -3.28
N LEU A 205 15.80 11.36 -2.32
CA LEU A 205 15.19 10.03 -2.33
C LEU A 205 13.67 10.08 -2.07
N VAL A 206 13.19 10.96 -1.18
CA VAL A 206 11.74 11.15 -0.97
C VAL A 206 11.08 11.74 -2.21
N LEU A 207 11.70 12.76 -2.81
CA LEU A 207 11.19 13.41 -4.02
C LEU A 207 11.16 12.44 -5.21
N TRP A 208 12.21 11.64 -5.37
CA TRP A 208 12.24 10.56 -6.37
C TRP A 208 11.15 9.51 -6.11
N SER A 209 10.94 9.14 -4.84
CA SER A 209 9.89 8.18 -4.48
C SER A 209 8.50 8.71 -4.79
N LEU A 210 8.25 10.00 -4.52
CA LEU A 210 7.01 10.69 -4.88
C LEU A 210 6.80 10.71 -6.40
N GLY A 211 7.83 11.09 -7.16
CA GLY A 211 7.77 11.07 -8.62
C GLY A 211 7.49 9.67 -9.18
N THR A 212 8.16 8.66 -8.62
CA THR A 212 7.95 7.25 -8.99
C THR A 212 6.54 6.78 -8.67
N PHE A 213 6.01 7.08 -7.49
CA PHE A 213 4.63 6.80 -7.11
C PHE A 213 3.65 7.40 -8.13
N LEU A 214 3.75 8.70 -8.41
CA LEU A 214 2.83 9.39 -9.32
C LEU A 214 2.90 8.82 -10.74
N LEU A 215 4.13 8.58 -11.24
CA LEU A 215 4.35 8.01 -12.56
C LEU A 215 3.77 6.60 -12.68
N VAL A 216 4.10 5.72 -11.74
CA VAL A 216 3.74 4.30 -11.79
C VAL A 216 2.25 4.10 -11.54
N ASP A 217 1.68 4.77 -10.54
CA ASP A 217 0.23 4.67 -10.30
C ASP A 217 -0.61 5.38 -11.36
N GLY A 218 -0.12 6.49 -11.91
CA GLY A 218 -0.75 7.12 -13.09
C GLY A 218 -0.75 6.17 -14.29
N SER A 219 0.38 5.52 -14.54
CA SER A 219 0.51 4.51 -15.60
C SER A 219 -0.38 3.29 -15.35
N TYR A 220 -0.53 2.86 -14.10
CA TYR A 220 -1.46 1.77 -13.74
C TYR A 220 -2.87 2.06 -14.22
N GLY A 221 -3.39 3.27 -14.00
CA GLY A 221 -4.73 3.65 -14.46
C GLY A 221 -4.90 3.53 -15.98
N VAL A 222 -3.90 3.98 -16.74
CA VAL A 222 -3.88 3.90 -18.21
C VAL A 222 -3.79 2.44 -18.68
N CYS A 223 -2.88 1.66 -18.12
CA CYS A 223 -2.74 0.24 -18.44
C CYS A 223 -4.02 -0.54 -18.09
N PHE A 224 -4.64 -0.26 -16.95
CA PHE A 224 -5.89 -0.90 -16.54
C PHE A 224 -7.01 -0.59 -17.51
N TRP A 225 -7.13 0.67 -17.96
CA TRP A 225 -8.08 1.05 -18.99
C TRP A 225 -7.84 0.28 -20.29
N TYR A 226 -6.59 0.15 -20.72
CA TYR A 226 -6.22 -0.55 -21.94
C TYR A 226 -6.55 -2.05 -21.87
N VAL A 227 -6.14 -2.74 -20.80
CA VAL A 227 -6.44 -4.17 -20.57
C VAL A 227 -7.95 -4.39 -20.53
N ARG A 228 -8.69 -3.54 -19.81
CA ARG A 228 -10.16 -3.64 -19.73
C ARG A 228 -10.84 -3.44 -21.09
N ARG A 229 -10.34 -2.50 -21.90
CA ARG A 229 -10.86 -2.25 -23.25
C ARG A 229 -10.62 -3.45 -24.16
N TYR A 230 -9.42 -4.03 -24.07
CA TYR A 230 -9.07 -5.24 -24.81
C TYR A 230 -9.96 -6.42 -24.43
N GLU A 231 -10.15 -6.69 -23.13
CA GLU A 231 -11.06 -7.74 -22.64
C GLU A 231 -12.48 -7.57 -23.21
N LYS A 232 -13.05 -6.35 -23.17
CA LYS A 232 -14.37 -6.06 -23.76
C LYS A 232 -14.44 -6.34 -25.26
N SER A 233 -13.37 -6.01 -26.00
CA SER A 233 -13.35 -6.24 -27.46
C SER A 233 -13.36 -7.72 -27.84
N LEU A 234 -12.93 -8.61 -26.94
CA LEU A 234 -13.01 -10.05 -27.14
C LEU A 234 -14.41 -10.62 -26.85
N GLU A 235 -15.23 -9.92 -26.07
CA GLU A 235 -16.61 -10.32 -25.74
C GLU A 235 -17.63 -9.89 -26.81
N GLU A 236 -17.34 -8.84 -27.59
CA GLU A 236 -18.25 -8.32 -28.63
C GLU A 236 -18.49 -9.27 -29.82
N PRO A 237 -17.50 -10.02 -30.34
CA PRO A 237 -17.72 -10.98 -31.41
C PRO A 237 -18.65 -12.14 -31.03
N SER A 238 -18.62 -12.59 -29.77
CA SER A 238 -19.41 -13.75 -29.33
C SER A 238 -20.91 -13.47 -29.19
N LYS A 239 -21.31 -12.19 -29.14
CA LYS A 239 -22.73 -11.77 -29.04
C LYS A 239 -23.41 -11.57 -30.40
N LYS A 240 -22.66 -11.56 -31.51
CA LYS A 240 -23.21 -11.44 -32.86
C LYS A 240 -23.43 -12.79 -33.56
N SER A 241 -22.94 -13.88 -32.97
CA SER A 241 -23.08 -15.25 -33.47
C SER A 241 -24.09 -16.11 -32.70
N MET A 242 -24.92 -15.48 -31.86
CA MET A 242 -25.99 -16.09 -31.08
C MET A 242 -27.27 -15.29 -31.29
#